data_AF-A0A7S3HAL8-F1
#
_entry.id   AF-A0A7S3HAL8-F1
#
_cell.length_a   1.000
_cell.length_b   1.000
_cell.length_c   1.000
_cell.angle_alpha   90.00
_cell.angle_beta   90.00
_cell.angle_gamma   90.00
#
_symmetry.space_group_name_H-M   'P 1'
#
loop_
_entity.id
_entity.type
_entity.pdbx_description
1 polymer ?
#
loop_
_entity_poly.entity_id
_entity_poly.type
_entity_poly.pdbx_seq_one_letter_code
_entity_poly.pdbx_strand_id
1 'polypeptide(L)'
;DRCPRMKSLGAIREGLHWADSRSYLHWRIRRRVQENSVARRLMRSVTGISYQQATAIVADLVKGVAEAAGKAAEDQAVATWIEEHASEVDARLELERQKATED
;
A
#
# COMPACT_ATOMS: atom_id res chain seq x y z
N ASP A 1 25.41 16.64 6.65
CA ASP A 1 24.41 15.74 7.27
C ASP A 1 23.05 16.41 7.41
N ARG A 2 22.49 16.94 6.31
CA ARG A 2 21.18 17.61 6.34
C ARG A 2 20.15 16.77 5.58
N CYS A 3 18.90 16.87 6.01
CA CYS A 3 17.78 16.15 5.41
C CYS A 3 17.71 16.23 3.87
N PRO A 4 17.92 17.40 3.21
CA PRO A 4 17.93 17.47 1.75
C PRO A 4 18.99 16.56 1.09
N ARG A 5 20.19 16.45 1.67
CA ARG A 5 21.24 15.56 1.18
C ARG A 5 20.86 14.09 1.34
N MET A 6 20.23 13.73 2.46
CA MET A 6 19.76 12.35 2.67
C MET A 6 18.66 11.98 1.66
N LYS A 7 17.78 12.94 1.34
CA LYS A 7 16.73 12.77 0.33
C LYS A 7 17.30 12.67 -1.08
N SER A 8 18.27 13.51 -1.45
CA SER A 8 18.90 13.46 -2.78
C SER A 8 19.65 12.16 -3.04
N LEU A 9 20.20 11.54 -1.99
CA LEU A 9 20.84 10.23 -2.05
C LEU A 9 19.85 9.06 -2.06
N GLY A 10 18.54 9.31 -1.89
CA GLY A 10 17.52 8.26 -1.80
C GLY A 10 17.56 7.46 -0.50
N ALA A 11 18.37 7.84 0.48
CA ALA A 11 18.48 7.16 1.76
C ALA A 11 17.20 7.30 2.62
N ILE A 12 16.44 8.37 2.39
CA ILE A 12 15.14 8.61 3.01
C ILE A 12 14.10 8.94 1.94
N ARG A 13 12.84 8.65 2.24
CA ARG A 13 11.71 8.99 1.36
C ARG A 13 11.41 10.49 1.39
N GLU A 14 11.39 11.07 2.58
CA GLU A 14 11.10 12.49 2.79
C GLU A 14 11.56 12.97 4.16
N GLY A 15 11.77 14.29 4.27
CA GLY A 15 11.92 14.98 5.53
C GLY A 15 10.57 15.39 6.08
N LEU A 16 10.39 15.25 7.39
CA LEU A 16 9.15 15.59 8.08
C LEU A 16 9.38 16.77 9.03
N HIS A 17 8.32 17.55 9.24
CA HIS A 17 8.27 18.51 10.34
C HIS A 17 7.73 17.80 11.59
N TRP A 18 8.36 18.04 12.74
CA TRP A 18 8.02 17.36 13.98
C TRP A 18 6.54 17.55 14.38
N ALA A 19 6.00 18.77 14.22
CA ALA A 19 4.62 19.09 14.55
C ALA A 19 3.60 18.20 13.83
N ASP A 20 3.82 17.90 12.56
CA ASP A 20 2.89 17.12 11.73
C ASP A 20 3.24 15.62 11.70
N SER A 21 4.39 15.25 12.25
CA SER A 21 4.96 13.90 12.13
C SER A 21 4.04 12.81 12.69
N ARG A 22 3.30 13.08 13.76
CA ARG A 22 2.40 12.11 14.38
C ARG A 22 1.26 11.73 13.44
N SER A 23 0.55 12.71 12.89
CA SER A 23 -0.59 12.47 11.99
C SER A 23 -0.12 11.81 10.71
N TYR A 24 1.01 12.29 10.16
CA TYR A 24 1.63 11.71 8.99
C TYR A 24 2.01 10.22 9.19
N LEU A 25 2.75 9.91 10.27
CA LEU A 25 3.19 8.53 10.54
C LEU A 25 2.03 7.61 10.90
N HIS A 26 0.98 8.12 11.57
CA HIS A 26 -0.22 7.35 11.90
C HIS A 26 -0.85 6.75 10.65
N TRP A 27 -1.17 7.58 9.66
CA TRP A 27 -1.79 7.12 8.41
C TRP A 27 -0.85 6.26 7.58
N ARG A 28 0.43 6.65 7.49
CA ARG A 28 1.41 5.91 6.72
C ARG A 28 1.66 4.50 7.27
N ILE A 29 1.71 4.34 8.60
CA ILE A 29 1.86 3.02 9.21
C ILE A 29 0.60 2.19 9.00
N ARG A 30 -0.58 2.78 9.22
CA ARG A 30 -1.87 2.09 9.05
C ARG A 30 -2.05 1.52 7.65
N ARG A 31 -1.86 2.34 6.62
CA ARG A 31 -1.86 1.92 5.21
C ARG A 31 -0.90 0.75 4.97
N ARG A 32 0.35 0.86 5.40
CA ARG A 32 1.38 -0.15 5.12
C ARG A 32 1.11 -1.48 5.82
N VAL A 33 0.54 -1.46 7.03
CA VAL A 33 0.12 -2.67 7.73
C VAL A 33 -1.03 -3.35 6.98
N GLN A 34 -2.01 -2.58 6.50
CA GLN A 34 -3.13 -3.11 5.73
C GLN A 34 -2.70 -3.66 4.37
N GLU A 35 -1.93 -2.90 3.59
CA GLU A 35 -1.38 -3.36 2.30
C GLU A 35 -0.56 -4.64 2.49
N ASN A 36 0.27 -4.73 3.53
CA ASN A 36 1.02 -5.93 3.86
C ASN A 36 0.10 -7.10 4.24
N SER A 37 -0.97 -6.84 5.00
CA SER A 37 -1.96 -7.86 5.35
C SER A 37 -2.64 -8.42 4.10
N VAL A 38 -3.08 -7.56 3.19
CA VAL A 38 -3.70 -7.96 1.91
C VAL A 38 -2.71 -8.74 1.04
N ALA A 39 -1.47 -8.26 0.89
CA ALA A 39 -0.44 -8.97 0.14
C ALA A 39 -0.15 -10.37 0.72
N ARG A 40 -0.10 -10.49 2.06
CA ARG A 40 0.05 -11.79 2.72
C ARG A 40 -1.16 -12.70 2.53
N ARG A 41 -2.37 -12.16 2.46
CA ARG A 41 -3.59 -12.93 2.13
C ARG A 41 -3.51 -13.46 0.70
N LEU A 42 -3.08 -12.62 -0.25
CA LEU A 42 -2.87 -13.01 -1.65
C LEU A 42 -1.83 -14.13 -1.78
N MET A 43 -0.71 -14.02 -1.07
CA MET A 43 0.31 -15.08 -1.06
C MET A 43 -0.17 -16.41 -0.48
N ARG A 44 -1.20 -16.38 0.39
CA ARG A 44 -1.81 -17.61 0.93
C ARG A 44 -2.85 -18.20 -0.01
N SER A 45 -3.54 -17.38 -0.80
CA SER A 45 -4.55 -17.84 -1.76
C SER A 45 -3.93 -18.30 -3.07
N VAL A 46 -2.83 -17.67 -3.50
CA VAL A 46 -2.12 -17.95 -4.75
C VAL A 46 -0.79 -18.61 -4.44
N THR A 47 -0.67 -19.89 -4.78
CA THR A 47 0.58 -20.64 -4.60
C THR A 47 1.65 -20.18 -5.60
N GLY A 48 2.88 -19.98 -5.13
CA GLY A 48 4.01 -19.66 -6.02
C GLY A 48 4.22 -18.18 -6.32
N ILE A 49 3.33 -17.28 -5.87
CA ILE A 49 3.53 -15.84 -6.02
C ILE A 49 4.58 -15.31 -5.05
N SER A 50 5.52 -14.50 -5.56
CA SER A 50 6.50 -13.81 -4.72
C SER A 50 5.89 -12.64 -3.96
N TYR A 51 6.50 -12.24 -2.85
CA TYR A 51 6.07 -11.05 -2.10
C TYR A 51 6.12 -9.76 -2.94
N GLN A 52 7.09 -9.66 -3.85
CA GLN A 52 7.20 -8.50 -4.76
C GLN A 52 6.04 -8.44 -5.75
N GLN A 53 5.63 -9.56 -6.32
CA GLN A 53 4.45 -9.62 -7.19
C GLN A 53 3.17 -9.31 -6.40
N ALA A 54 3.01 -9.89 -5.20
CA ALA A 54 1.84 -9.64 -4.38
C ALA A 54 1.71 -8.16 -3.98
N THR A 55 2.82 -7.51 -3.62
CA THR A 55 2.81 -6.08 -3.30
C THR A 55 2.57 -5.20 -4.53
N ALA A 56 3.02 -5.60 -5.72
CA ALA A 56 2.71 -4.89 -6.97
C ALA A 56 1.22 -4.94 -7.31
N ILE A 57 0.57 -6.10 -7.14
CA ILE A 57 -0.88 -6.26 -7.35
C ILE A 57 -1.67 -5.40 -6.37
N VAL A 58 -1.29 -5.40 -5.09
CA VAL A 58 -1.95 -4.56 -4.08
C VAL A 58 -1.74 -3.07 -4.39
N ALA A 59 -0.54 -2.69 -4.84
CA ALA A 59 -0.27 -1.31 -5.25
C ALA A 59 -1.12 -0.87 -6.44
N ASP A 60 -1.35 -1.75 -7.42
CA ASP A 60 -2.24 -1.49 -8.56
C ASP A 60 -3.70 -1.30 -8.12
N LEU A 61 -4.19 -2.16 -7.22
CA LEU A 61 -5.55 -2.08 -6.66
C LEU A 61 -5.85 -0.70 -6.03
N VAL A 62 -4.90 -0.16 -5.26
CA VAL A 62 -5.11 1.10 -4.52
C VAL A 62 -4.63 2.34 -5.28
N LYS A 63 -4.04 2.16 -6.47
CA LYS A 63 -3.42 3.25 -7.25
C LYS A 63 -4.41 4.37 -7.56
N GLY A 64 -5.61 4.03 -8.04
CA GLY A 64 -6.63 5.02 -8.39
C GLY A 64 -7.10 5.84 -7.19
N VAL A 65 -7.20 5.22 -6.01
CA VAL A 65 -7.57 5.91 -4.76
C VAL A 65 -6.46 6.88 -4.34
N ALA A 66 -5.20 6.44 -4.39
CA ALA A 66 -4.05 7.27 -4.05
C ALA A 66 -3.93 8.49 -4.98
N GLU A 67 -4.10 8.28 -6.29
CA GLU A 67 -4.04 9.34 -7.30
C GLU A 67 -5.18 10.36 -7.13
N ALA A 68 -6.40 9.90 -6.86
CA ALA A 68 -7.56 10.77 -6.66
C ALA A 68 -7.47 11.63 -5.37
N ALA A 69 -6.88 11.10 -4.31
CA ALA A 69 -6.75 11.80 -3.03
C ALA A 69 -5.64 12.86 -3.02
N GLY A 70 -4.63 12.69 -3.88
CA GLY A 70 -3.43 13.53 -3.91
C GLY A 70 -2.47 13.26 -2.76
N LYS A 71 -1.21 13.70 -2.94
CA LYS A 71 -0.07 13.31 -2.10
C LYS A 71 -0.23 13.57 -0.60
N ALA A 72 -0.96 14.60 -0.19
CA ALA A 72 -1.12 14.94 1.22
C ALA A 72 -2.09 14.01 1.95
N ALA A 73 -3.09 13.47 1.23
CA ALA A 73 -4.17 12.67 1.80
C ALA A 73 -4.14 11.19 1.35
N GLU A 74 -3.21 10.81 0.46
CA GLU A 74 -3.14 9.45 -0.10
C GLU A 74 -3.10 8.35 0.98
N ASP A 75 -2.32 8.55 2.05
CA ASP A 75 -2.15 7.53 3.08
C ASP A 75 -3.43 7.31 3.86
N GLN A 76 -4.17 8.38 4.15
CA GLN A 76 -5.46 8.31 4.82
C GLN A 76 -6.52 7.71 3.89
N ALA A 77 -6.62 8.20 2.66
CA ALA A 77 -7.62 7.75 1.70
C ALA A 77 -7.48 6.26 1.38
N VAL A 78 -6.26 5.78 1.13
CA VAL A 78 -6.01 4.35 0.88
C VAL A 78 -6.33 3.52 2.13
N ALA A 79 -5.89 3.96 3.31
CA ALA A 79 -6.12 3.19 4.53
C ALA A 79 -7.61 3.05 4.87
N THR A 80 -8.37 4.12 4.69
CA THR A 80 -9.84 4.13 4.87
C THR A 80 -10.52 3.30 3.79
N TRP A 81 -10.11 3.42 2.53
CA TRP A 81 -10.70 2.66 1.43
C TRP A 81 -10.55 1.15 1.63
N ILE A 82 -9.36 0.67 2.04
CA ILE A 82 -9.13 -0.76 2.31
C ILE A 82 -10.06 -1.28 3.42
N GLU A 83 -10.37 -0.46 4.43
CA GLU A 83 -11.29 -0.85 5.51
C GLU A 83 -12.74 -0.87 5.06
N GLU A 84 -13.16 0.14 4.30
CA GLU A 84 -14.55 0.30 3.85
C GLU A 84 -14.92 -0.67 2.71
N HIS A 85 -13.95 -1.05 1.87
CA HIS A 85 -14.16 -1.84 0.66
C HIS A 85 -13.55 -3.25 0.78
N ALA A 86 -13.58 -3.82 1.99
CA ALA A 86 -13.00 -5.14 2.28
C ALA A 86 -13.53 -6.26 1.35
N SER A 87 -14.81 -6.22 1.00
CA SER A 87 -15.42 -7.16 0.05
C SER A 87 -14.89 -7.02 -1.37
N GLU A 88 -14.61 -5.79 -1.83
CA GLU A 88 -14.04 -5.54 -3.15
C GLU A 88 -12.58 -6.00 -3.22
N VAL A 89 -11.82 -5.79 -2.14
CA VAL A 89 -10.47 -6.34 -1.99
C VAL A 89 -10.51 -7.85 -2.10
N ASP A 90 -11.44 -8.50 -1.40
CA ASP A 90 -11.58 -9.96 -1.41
C ASP A 90 -11.97 -10.50 -2.79
N ALA A 91 -12.89 -9.83 -3.48
CA ALA A 91 -13.25 -10.15 -4.85
C ALA A 91 -12.04 -10.04 -5.80
N ARG A 92 -11.19 -9.02 -5.62
CA ARG A 92 -9.96 -8.90 -6.41
C ARG A 92 -8.98 -10.03 -6.12
N LEU A 93 -8.80 -10.42 -4.86
CA LEU A 93 -7.92 -11.52 -4.48
C LEU A 93 -8.35 -12.85 -5.12
N GLU A 94 -9.66 -13.11 -5.17
CA GLU A 94 -10.19 -14.32 -5.80
C GLU A 94 -9.98 -14.32 -7.31
N LEU A 95 -10.17 -13.16 -7.97
CA LEU A 95 -9.90 -13.02 -9.40
C LEU A 95 -8.42 -13.29 -9.75
N GLU A 96 -7.48 -12.83 -8.92
CA GLU A 96 -6.05 -13.15 -9.11
C GLU A 96 -5.74 -14.63 -8.87
N ARG A 97 -6.47 -15.28 -7.96
CA ARG A 97 -6.35 -16.74 -7.76
C ARG A 97 -6.84 -17.54 -8.96
N GLN A 98 -7.96 -17.14 -9.55
CA GLN A 98 -8.51 -17.80 -10.73
C GLN A 98 -7.54 -17.72 -11.91
N LYS A 99 -7.00 -16.53 -12.20
CA LYS A 99 -5.97 -16.35 -13.23
C LYS A 99 -4.78 -17.28 -13.04
N ALA A 100 -4.27 -17.36 -11.81
CA ALA A 100 -3.13 -18.23 -11.49
C ALA A 100 -3.44 -19.74 -11.57
N THR A 101 -4.71 -20.13 -11.68
CA THR A 101 -5.13 -21.53 -11.88
C THR A 101 -5.35 -21.85 -13.37
N GLU A 102 -5.65 -20.83 -14.18
CA GLU A 102 -5.86 -20.95 -15.62
C GLU A 102 -4.55 -20.94 -16.41
N ASP A 103 -3.49 -20.32 -15.86
CA ASP A 103 -2.11 -20.35 -16.36
C ASP A 103 -1.35 -21.63 -15.94
#